data_AF-A0A1M3BMJ5-F1
#
_entry.id   AF-A0A1M3BMJ5-F1
#
_cell.length_a   1.000
_cell.length_b   1.000
_cell.length_c   1.000
_cell.angle_alpha   90.00
_cell.angle_beta   90.00
_cell.angle_gamma   90.00
#
_symmetry.space_group_name_H-M   'P 1'
#
loop_
_entity.id
_entity.type
_entity.pdbx_description
1 polymer ?
#
loop_
_entity_poly.entity_id
_entity_poly.type
_entity_poly.pdbx_seq_one_letter_code
_entity_poly.pdbx_strand_id
1 'polypeptide(L)'
;MRNDTVIAEGPESFAVGITGVVAIAALIEATNVIAIGEIAAETRDNNGAMTSIVFDHSALQGKTVGTVTSTAAVTAAPKFVDPATGNYHEAIGSPTIDAGIDNPFNGATDLEGNTRSLPGHLNCSPPNPPAVVDIGAFELVPVAPPCVPAPASTGSKPAVPGTAIEKARIKGRTAKFRFGATGAPATGFECKLDGKTWRKCSSPSIYRHLAAGRHAFRVRAIGAAGTDATPALREFRIHRPHRHRHRAG
;
A
#
# COMPACT_ATOMS: atom_id res chain seq x y z
N MET A 1 -18.10 26.76 12.39
CA MET A 1 -18.49 25.59 11.58
C MET A 1 -17.48 24.52 11.89
N ARG A 2 -17.92 23.36 12.37
CA ARG A 2 -17.00 22.28 12.71
C ARG A 2 -17.58 21.04 12.09
N ASN A 3 -16.77 20.36 11.29
CA ASN A 3 -17.15 19.12 10.62
C ASN A 3 -18.35 19.28 9.70
N ASP A 4 -18.20 20.16 8.70
CA ASP A 4 -19.22 20.42 7.71
C ASP A 4 -18.68 20.05 6.32
N THR A 5 -19.52 19.39 5.52
CA THR A 5 -19.32 19.24 4.08
C THR A 5 -20.31 20.15 3.41
N VAL A 6 -19.84 21.26 2.81
CA VAL A 6 -20.72 22.22 2.18
C VAL A 6 -20.40 22.37 0.70
N ILE A 7 -21.44 22.18 -0.11
CA ILE A 7 -21.32 22.11 -1.56
C ILE A 7 -22.26 23.13 -2.17
N ALA A 8 -21.70 24.00 -3.00
CA ALA A 8 -22.43 24.97 -3.79
C ALA A 8 -22.48 24.51 -5.25
N GLU A 9 -23.68 24.26 -5.76
CA GLU A 9 -23.89 23.91 -7.17
C GLU A 9 -24.67 25.01 -7.91
N GLY A 10 -24.08 25.50 -9.00
CA GLY A 10 -24.69 26.50 -9.89
C GLY A 10 -23.90 27.81 -10.01
N PRO A 11 -24.28 28.68 -10.97
CA PRO A 11 -23.53 29.91 -11.27
C PRO A 11 -23.60 31.01 -10.19
N GLU A 12 -24.39 30.84 -9.13
CA GLU A 12 -24.59 31.82 -8.04
C GLU A 12 -24.69 31.15 -6.64
N SER A 13 -24.23 29.91 -6.50
CA SER A 13 -24.30 29.17 -5.24
C SER A 13 -23.08 29.44 -4.35
N PHE A 14 -23.29 29.67 -3.05
CA PHE A 14 -22.23 29.88 -2.06
C PHE A 14 -22.13 28.68 -1.11
N ALA A 15 -20.93 28.11 -0.95
CA ALA A 15 -20.72 26.99 -0.04
C ALA A 15 -20.75 27.44 1.43
N VAL A 16 -20.25 28.63 1.75
CA VAL A 16 -20.24 29.13 3.12
C VAL A 16 -20.59 30.60 3.07
N GLY A 17 -21.71 30.98 3.71
CA GLY A 17 -22.11 32.37 3.91
C GLY A 17 -22.41 32.61 5.40
N ILE A 18 -21.66 33.49 6.03
CA ILE A 18 -21.91 33.91 7.42
C ILE A 18 -22.12 35.42 7.41
N THR A 19 -23.32 35.88 7.72
CA THR A 19 -23.61 37.30 7.86
C THR A 19 -23.92 37.60 9.32
N GLY A 20 -23.00 38.29 9.99
CA GLY A 20 -23.17 38.72 11.38
C GLY A 20 -22.70 40.15 11.54
N VAL A 21 -23.48 40.95 12.28
CA VAL A 21 -23.12 42.32 12.68
C VAL A 21 -22.50 42.24 14.07
N VAL A 22 -21.19 42.49 14.16
CA VAL A 22 -20.44 42.42 15.43
C VAL A 22 -19.80 43.77 15.74
N ALA A 23 -19.82 44.16 17.01
CA ALA A 23 -19.29 45.46 17.46
C ALA A 23 -17.76 45.60 17.31
N ILE A 24 -17.06 44.48 17.16
CA ILE A 24 -15.61 44.38 16.95
C ILE A 24 -15.33 43.30 15.92
N ALA A 25 -14.20 43.39 15.22
CA ALA A 25 -13.71 42.40 14.28
C ALA A 25 -13.76 40.96 14.87
N ALA A 26 -14.73 40.15 14.46
CA ALA A 26 -14.85 38.77 14.92
C ALA A 26 -13.92 37.86 14.12
N LEU A 27 -13.16 37.00 14.80
CA LEU A 27 -12.50 35.84 14.20
C LEU A 27 -13.50 34.70 14.17
N ILE A 28 -13.70 34.10 13.00
CA ILE A 28 -14.46 32.85 12.87
C ILE A 28 -13.49 31.73 12.55
N GLU A 29 -13.51 30.71 13.39
CA GLU A 29 -12.73 29.49 13.22
C GLU A 29 -13.63 28.35 12.75
N ALA A 30 -13.14 27.63 11.75
CA ALA A 30 -13.71 26.38 11.29
C ALA A 30 -12.62 25.32 11.21
N THR A 31 -12.98 24.08 11.58
CA THR A 31 -12.05 22.95 11.64
C THR A 31 -12.68 21.75 10.97
N ASN A 32 -11.87 20.95 10.26
CA ASN A 32 -12.31 19.74 9.56
C ASN A 32 -13.44 20.05 8.55
N VAL A 33 -13.24 21.05 7.69
CA VAL A 33 -14.25 21.47 6.71
C VAL A 33 -13.87 21.07 5.29
N ILE A 34 -14.84 20.50 4.56
CA ILE A 34 -14.78 20.36 3.11
C ILE A 34 -15.70 21.42 2.49
N ALA A 35 -15.15 22.30 1.66
CA ALA A 35 -15.93 23.29 0.92
C ALA A 35 -15.55 23.29 -0.56
N ILE A 36 -16.55 23.11 -1.43
CA ILE A 36 -16.39 23.11 -2.89
C ILE A 36 -17.35 24.12 -3.51
N GLY A 37 -16.82 25.00 -4.37
CA GLY A 37 -17.59 26.00 -5.12
C GLY A 37 -17.08 27.42 -4.89
N GLU A 38 -17.88 28.43 -5.22
CA GLU A 38 -17.55 29.80 -4.85
C GLU A 38 -17.67 29.98 -3.33
N ILE A 39 -16.61 30.49 -2.71
CA ILE A 39 -16.56 30.70 -1.25
C ILE A 39 -16.72 32.20 -1.00
N ALA A 40 -17.90 32.63 -0.54
CA ALA A 40 -18.17 34.00 -0.13
C ALA A 40 -18.20 34.10 1.40
N ALA A 41 -17.01 34.25 1.99
CA ALA A 41 -16.84 34.30 3.43
C ALA A 41 -16.54 35.74 3.84
N GLU A 42 -17.55 36.41 4.40
CA GLU A 42 -17.44 37.81 4.81
C GLU A 42 -17.94 38.02 6.23
N THR A 43 -17.03 38.37 7.13
CA THR A 43 -17.36 38.89 8.46
C THR A 43 -17.14 40.38 8.49
N ARG A 44 -18.19 41.15 8.80
CA ARG A 44 -18.15 42.61 8.84
C ARG A 44 -18.42 43.10 10.24
N ASP A 45 -17.60 44.04 10.72
CA ASP A 45 -17.95 44.79 11.94
C ASP A 45 -18.99 45.88 11.64
N ASN A 46 -19.46 46.57 12.68
CA ASN A 46 -20.41 47.68 12.57
C ASN A 46 -19.93 48.84 11.67
N ASN A 47 -18.63 48.91 11.36
CA ASN A 47 -18.02 49.93 10.49
C ASN A 47 -17.79 49.42 9.05
N GLY A 48 -18.22 48.19 8.75
CA GLY A 48 -18.04 47.55 7.45
C GLY A 48 -16.64 46.97 7.21
N ALA A 49 -15.77 46.91 8.24
CA ALA A 49 -14.44 46.33 8.13
C ALA A 49 -14.53 44.80 8.02
N MET A 50 -13.87 44.25 7.01
CA MET A 50 -13.80 42.82 6.75
C MET A 50 -12.76 42.16 7.66
N THR A 51 -13.08 40.99 8.21
CA THR A 51 -12.13 40.18 9.00
C THR A 51 -11.88 38.83 8.35
N SER A 52 -10.84 38.13 8.82
CA SER A 52 -10.47 36.82 8.27
C SER A 52 -11.34 35.70 8.85
N ILE A 53 -11.72 34.75 8.00
CA ILE A 53 -12.17 33.43 8.44
C ILE A 53 -11.00 32.46 8.34
N VAL A 54 -10.73 31.74 9.43
CA VAL A 54 -9.64 30.75 9.50
C VAL A 54 -10.24 29.35 9.41
N PHE A 55 -9.76 28.58 8.44
CA PHE A 55 -10.13 27.19 8.20
C PHE A 55 -8.93 26.28 8.47
N ASP A 56 -9.02 25.48 9.51
CA ASP A 56 -7.98 24.52 9.86
C ASP A 56 -8.35 23.12 9.37
N HIS A 57 -7.36 22.35 8.93
CA HIS A 57 -7.55 20.98 8.39
C HIS A 57 -8.67 20.94 7.35
N SER A 58 -8.55 21.76 6.30
CA SER A 58 -9.65 22.04 5.38
C SER A 58 -9.28 21.78 3.94
N ALA A 59 -10.26 21.29 3.17
CA ALA A 59 -10.18 21.15 1.72
C ALA A 59 -11.04 22.23 1.06
N LEU A 60 -10.41 23.37 0.73
CA LEU A 60 -11.07 24.51 0.10
C LEU A 60 -10.84 24.46 -1.42
N GLN A 61 -11.91 24.37 -2.21
CA GLN A 61 -11.84 24.44 -3.66
C GLN A 61 -12.72 25.55 -4.20
N GLY A 62 -12.13 26.49 -4.95
CA GLY A 62 -12.84 27.53 -5.71
C GLY A 62 -12.23 28.93 -5.61
N LYS A 63 -12.97 29.91 -6.12
CA LYS A 63 -12.62 31.35 -6.08
C LYS A 63 -13.22 31.98 -4.82
N THR A 64 -12.45 32.81 -4.12
CA THR A 64 -12.87 33.44 -2.85
C THR A 64 -13.38 34.86 -3.07
N VAL A 65 -14.46 35.23 -2.37
CA VAL A 65 -14.86 36.61 -2.10
C VAL A 65 -14.70 36.85 -0.59
N GLY A 66 -13.80 37.76 -0.20
CA GLY A 66 -13.39 38.01 1.19
C GLY A 66 -11.99 37.47 1.56
N THR A 67 -11.64 37.49 2.86
CA THR A 67 -10.36 36.96 3.37
C THR A 67 -10.58 35.60 4.03
N VAL A 68 -10.25 34.54 3.30
CA VAL A 68 -10.26 33.17 3.82
C VAL A 68 -8.83 32.67 3.90
N THR A 69 -8.42 32.20 5.07
CA THR A 69 -7.09 31.63 5.28
C THR A 69 -7.20 30.20 5.76
N SER A 70 -6.39 29.31 5.19
CA SER A 70 -6.24 27.95 5.70
C SER A 70 -4.86 27.73 6.29
N THR A 71 -4.80 27.17 7.50
CA THR A 71 -3.56 26.92 8.25
C THR A 71 -3.02 25.50 8.07
N ALA A 72 -3.85 24.57 7.60
CA ALA A 72 -3.50 23.18 7.31
C ALA A 72 -4.34 22.62 6.15
N ALA A 73 -4.08 23.09 4.93
CA ALA A 73 -4.85 22.71 3.75
C ALA A 73 -4.49 21.29 3.24
N VAL A 74 -5.50 20.54 2.81
CA VAL A 74 -5.30 19.25 2.13
C VAL A 74 -4.75 19.49 0.72
N THR A 75 -3.76 18.69 0.30
CA THR A 75 -3.04 18.89 -0.97
C THR A 75 -3.72 18.26 -2.20
N ALA A 76 -4.83 17.55 -2.00
CA ALA A 76 -5.56 16.85 -3.04
C ALA A 76 -7.07 17.05 -2.89
N ALA A 77 -7.79 16.90 -4.00
CA ALA A 77 -9.24 17.05 -4.03
C ALA A 77 -9.95 15.94 -3.24
N PRO A 78 -10.95 16.28 -2.40
CA PRO A 78 -11.80 15.29 -1.74
C PRO A 78 -12.52 14.44 -2.78
N LYS A 79 -12.79 13.18 -2.44
CA LYS A 79 -13.56 12.26 -3.29
C LYS A 79 -14.83 11.87 -2.58
N PHE A 80 -15.95 11.89 -3.29
CA PHE A 80 -17.25 11.50 -2.75
C PHE A 80 -17.82 10.28 -3.46
N VAL A 81 -18.72 9.56 -2.77
CA VAL A 81 -19.33 8.31 -3.26
C VAL A 81 -20.14 8.55 -4.52
N ASP A 82 -21.05 9.52 -4.51
CA ASP A 82 -21.85 9.88 -5.68
C ASP A 82 -22.33 11.35 -5.58
N PRO A 83 -21.43 12.32 -5.82
CA PRO A 83 -21.76 13.73 -5.69
C PRO A 83 -22.85 14.16 -6.69
N ALA A 84 -22.95 13.49 -7.85
CA ALA A 84 -23.96 13.81 -8.87
C ALA A 84 -25.40 13.58 -8.40
N THR A 85 -25.60 12.77 -7.36
CA THR A 85 -26.90 12.53 -6.72
C THR A 85 -27.04 13.21 -5.36
N GLY A 86 -26.06 14.03 -4.98
CA GLY A 86 -26.01 14.70 -3.67
C GLY A 86 -25.46 13.83 -2.53
N ASN A 87 -24.91 12.65 -2.84
CA ASN A 87 -24.24 11.80 -1.85
C ASN A 87 -22.78 12.23 -1.67
N TYR A 88 -22.58 13.09 -0.68
CA TYR A 88 -21.29 13.66 -0.31
C TYR A 88 -20.57 12.90 0.82
N HIS A 89 -20.90 11.63 1.03
CA HIS A 89 -20.05 10.77 1.85
C HIS A 89 -18.69 10.61 1.18
N GLU A 90 -17.64 10.57 1.98
CA GLU A 90 -16.29 10.34 1.48
C GLU A 90 -16.20 8.97 0.80
N ALA A 91 -15.70 8.97 -0.43
CA ALA A 91 -15.37 7.72 -1.12
C ALA A 91 -14.04 7.17 -0.61
N ILE A 92 -13.92 5.84 -0.61
CA ILE A 92 -12.67 5.14 -0.31
C ILE A 92 -11.50 5.74 -1.10
N GLY A 93 -10.43 6.10 -0.38
CA GLY A 93 -9.24 6.74 -0.95
C GLY A 93 -9.38 8.24 -1.22
N SER A 94 -10.39 8.89 -0.63
CA SER A 94 -10.44 10.34 -0.46
C SER A 94 -9.25 10.82 0.38
N PRO A 95 -8.57 11.93 0.03
CA PRO A 95 -7.45 12.47 0.80
C PRO A 95 -7.87 13.15 2.12
N THR A 96 -9.17 13.28 2.36
CA THR A 96 -9.77 13.87 3.56
C THR A 96 -10.13 12.85 4.64
N ILE A 97 -10.07 11.54 4.30
CA ILE A 97 -10.16 10.43 5.26
C ILE A 97 -8.90 10.40 6.13
N ASP A 98 -9.08 10.19 7.44
CA ASP A 98 -8.02 10.13 8.46
C ASP A 98 -7.09 11.37 8.45
N ALA A 99 -7.60 12.53 8.02
CA ALA A 99 -6.80 13.74 7.81
C ALA A 99 -7.21 14.91 8.72
N GLY A 100 -8.25 14.73 9.54
CA GLY A 100 -8.75 15.75 10.44
C GLY A 100 -7.99 15.81 11.77
N ILE A 101 -8.23 16.87 12.53
CA ILE A 101 -7.80 16.96 13.93
C ILE A 101 -8.88 16.38 14.83
N ASP A 102 -8.50 15.42 15.68
CA ASP A 102 -9.31 15.01 16.82
C ASP A 102 -9.26 16.09 17.92
N ASN A 103 -10.39 16.78 18.13
CA ASN A 103 -10.54 17.74 19.20
C ASN A 103 -11.91 17.59 19.90
N PRO A 104 -12.04 18.01 21.17
CA PRO A 104 -13.28 17.87 21.94
C PRO A 104 -14.50 18.57 21.34
N PHE A 105 -14.28 19.53 20.45
CA PHE A 105 -15.35 20.28 19.81
C PHE A 105 -15.90 19.63 18.55
N ASN A 106 -15.35 18.49 18.12
CA ASN A 106 -15.87 17.78 16.96
C ASN A 106 -17.24 17.13 17.23
N GLY A 107 -17.64 17.04 18.50
CA GLY A 107 -18.76 16.21 18.92
C GLY A 107 -18.37 14.73 18.98
N ALA A 108 -19.17 13.94 19.68
CA ALA A 108 -18.92 12.51 19.82
C ALA A 108 -19.27 11.73 18.54
N THR A 109 -20.17 12.27 17.72
CA THR A 109 -20.70 11.60 16.54
C THR A 109 -20.79 12.50 15.30
N ASP A 110 -20.83 11.88 14.13
CA ASP A 110 -21.13 12.53 12.85
C ASP A 110 -22.63 12.78 12.66
N LEU A 111 -23.03 13.28 11.48
CA LEU A 111 -24.43 13.58 11.16
C LEU A 111 -25.32 12.33 11.05
N GLU A 112 -24.75 11.14 10.92
CA GLU A 112 -25.46 9.86 10.91
C GLU A 112 -25.46 9.18 12.29
N GLY A 113 -24.78 9.77 13.28
CA GLY A 113 -24.68 9.25 14.63
C GLY A 113 -23.53 8.26 14.83
N ASN A 114 -22.63 8.11 13.86
CA ASN A 114 -21.43 7.28 13.99
C ASN A 114 -20.37 8.01 14.81
N THR A 115 -19.54 7.28 15.55
CA THR A 115 -18.41 7.86 16.31
C THR A 115 -17.46 8.61 15.38
N ARG A 116 -16.98 9.79 15.79
CA ARG A 116 -16.06 10.66 15.01
C ARG A 116 -14.59 10.25 15.00
N SER A 117 -14.19 9.32 15.85
CA SER A 117 -12.80 8.83 15.93
C SER A 117 -12.83 7.34 15.64
N LEU A 118 -13.09 6.99 14.38
CA LEU A 118 -12.96 5.61 13.92
C LEU A 118 -11.55 5.37 13.38
N PRO A 119 -11.01 4.14 13.50
CA PRO A 119 -9.83 3.77 12.74
C PRO A 119 -10.22 3.75 11.26
N GLY A 120 -9.80 4.75 10.48
CA GLY A 120 -10.07 4.76 9.07
C GLY A 120 -9.37 3.61 8.34
N HIS A 121 -9.88 3.35 7.15
CA HIS A 121 -9.72 2.10 6.40
C HIS A 121 -8.29 1.73 5.96
N LEU A 122 -7.26 2.46 6.39
CA LEU A 122 -5.94 2.37 5.76
C LEU A 122 -5.10 1.18 6.23
N ASN A 123 -5.35 0.58 7.40
CA ASN A 123 -4.75 -0.71 7.73
C ASN A 123 -5.60 -1.52 8.75
N CYS A 124 -5.93 -2.77 8.43
CA CYS A 124 -6.42 -3.77 9.39
C CYS A 124 -5.24 -4.65 9.92
N SER A 125 -3.98 -4.24 9.70
CA SER A 125 -2.78 -5.03 10.01
C SER A 125 -2.05 -4.42 11.22
N PRO A 126 -1.97 -5.13 12.35
CA PRO A 126 -1.35 -4.58 13.55
C PRO A 126 0.05 -3.97 13.29
N PRO A 127 0.31 -2.76 13.80
CA PRO A 127 -0.61 -1.93 14.56
C PRO A 127 -1.65 -1.24 13.66
N ASN A 128 -2.93 -1.31 14.06
CA ASN A 128 -4.00 -0.49 13.48
C ASN A 128 -3.53 0.97 13.50
N PRO A 129 -3.86 1.79 12.48
CA PRO A 129 -3.58 3.21 12.55
C PRO A 129 -4.29 3.78 13.79
N PRO A 130 -3.76 4.85 14.39
CA PRO A 130 -4.55 5.60 15.36
C PRO A 130 -5.88 6.00 14.72
N ALA A 131 -6.96 5.96 15.48
CA ALA A 131 -8.23 6.52 15.03
C ALA A 131 -8.02 8.02 14.79
N VAL A 132 -8.24 8.47 13.56
CA VAL A 132 -8.13 9.87 13.18
C VAL A 132 -9.46 10.26 12.58
N VAL A 133 -9.97 11.41 12.98
CA VAL A 133 -11.26 11.91 12.49
C VAL A 133 -11.15 12.27 11.00
N ASP A 134 -12.22 12.07 10.26
CA ASP A 134 -12.31 12.52 8.89
C ASP A 134 -12.57 14.03 8.80
N ILE A 135 -12.12 14.66 7.71
CA ILE A 135 -12.48 16.05 7.41
C ILE A 135 -13.88 16.04 6.80
N GLY A 136 -14.79 16.89 7.30
CA GLY A 136 -16.14 17.05 6.76
C GLY A 136 -17.24 16.50 7.67
N ALA A 137 -18.45 16.38 7.13
CA ALA A 137 -19.66 16.09 7.90
C ALA A 137 -19.83 14.63 8.35
N PHE A 138 -19.18 13.69 7.67
CA PHE A 138 -19.40 12.25 7.84
C PHE A 138 -18.08 11.59 8.21
N GLU A 139 -18.15 10.65 9.15
CA GLU A 139 -17.05 9.71 9.36
C GLU A 139 -17.26 8.53 8.40
N LEU A 140 -16.23 8.14 7.67
CA LEU A 140 -16.25 6.92 6.89
C LEU A 140 -16.31 5.74 7.87
N VAL A 141 -17.53 5.24 8.10
CA VAL A 141 -17.70 4.02 8.86
C VAL A 141 -17.09 2.87 8.08
N PRO A 142 -16.08 2.20 8.64
CA PRO A 142 -15.59 0.98 8.05
C PRO A 142 -16.73 -0.06 8.13
N VAL A 143 -17.40 -0.34 7.00
CA VAL A 143 -18.48 -1.33 6.95
C VAL A 143 -17.90 -2.71 7.28
N ALA A 144 -18.24 -3.28 8.44
CA ALA A 144 -17.68 -4.56 8.84
C ALA A 144 -18.09 -5.72 7.89
N PRO A 145 -17.12 -6.54 7.41
CA PRO A 145 -15.68 -6.34 7.58
C PRO A 145 -15.19 -5.29 6.58
N PRO A 146 -14.55 -4.19 7.00
CA PRO A 146 -14.09 -3.13 6.10
C PRO A 146 -12.69 -3.47 5.67
N CYS A 147 -12.54 -4.70 5.23
CA CYS A 147 -11.36 -5.18 4.59
C CYS A 147 -11.98 -6.16 3.62
N VAL A 148 -12.01 -5.84 2.32
CA VAL A 148 -11.89 -6.94 1.36
C VAL A 148 -10.70 -7.73 1.90
N PRO A 149 -10.84 -9.01 2.32
CA PRO A 149 -9.66 -9.77 2.70
C PRO A 149 -8.74 -9.61 1.49
N ALA A 150 -7.58 -8.95 1.68
CA ALA A 150 -6.60 -8.75 0.61
C ALA A 150 -6.54 -10.09 -0.13
N PRO A 151 -6.92 -10.16 -1.42
CA PRO A 151 -7.37 -11.39 -2.07
C PRO A 151 -6.43 -12.51 -1.71
N ALA A 152 -6.84 -13.37 -0.76
CA ALA A 152 -5.95 -14.15 0.11
C ALA A 152 -4.47 -13.90 -0.18
N SER A 153 -3.93 -12.74 0.23
CA SER A 153 -2.51 -12.52 0.05
C SER A 153 -1.86 -13.49 1.01
N THR A 154 -1.35 -14.56 0.42
CA THR A 154 -0.36 -15.46 0.98
C THR A 154 0.94 -14.69 1.19
N GLY A 155 0.86 -13.56 1.90
CA GLY A 155 1.94 -12.88 2.58
C GLY A 155 2.43 -13.71 3.76
N SER A 156 2.68 -15.00 3.54
CA SER A 156 3.94 -15.53 4.00
C SER A 156 5.00 -14.50 3.63
N LYS A 157 5.79 -14.03 4.61
CA LYS A 157 7.11 -13.42 4.42
C LYS A 157 7.62 -13.85 3.05
N PRO A 158 7.95 -12.94 2.09
CA PRO A 158 8.11 -13.30 0.69
C PRO A 158 8.89 -14.60 0.62
N ALA A 159 8.22 -15.67 0.16
CA ALA A 159 8.72 -17.00 0.42
C ALA A 159 10.06 -17.14 -0.29
N VAL A 160 11.06 -17.67 0.42
CA VAL A 160 12.31 -18.04 -0.24
C VAL A 160 11.96 -19.13 -1.25
N PRO A 161 12.41 -19.04 -2.52
CA PRO A 161 12.10 -20.06 -3.51
C PRO A 161 12.64 -21.42 -3.05
N GLY A 162 11.84 -22.47 -3.21
CA GLY A 162 12.34 -23.83 -3.13
C GLY A 162 13.09 -24.19 -4.41
N THR A 163 13.83 -25.29 -4.37
CA THR A 163 14.59 -25.78 -5.53
C THR A 163 14.28 -27.24 -5.79
N ALA A 164 14.10 -27.60 -7.06
CA ALA A 164 13.93 -29.00 -7.47
C ALA A 164 14.87 -29.35 -8.63
N ILE A 165 15.48 -30.53 -8.57
CA ILE A 165 16.19 -31.12 -9.71
C ILE A 165 15.16 -31.89 -10.53
N GLU A 166 14.67 -31.26 -11.60
CA GLU A 166 13.70 -31.83 -12.53
C GLU A 166 14.24 -33.06 -13.27
N LYS A 167 15.52 -33.01 -13.69
CA LYS A 167 16.12 -34.10 -14.46
C LYS A 167 17.63 -34.18 -14.28
N ALA A 168 18.13 -35.38 -14.02
CA ALA A 168 19.56 -35.67 -14.03
C ALA A 168 19.89 -36.70 -15.11
N ARG A 169 20.89 -36.42 -15.95
CA ARG A 169 21.41 -37.37 -16.94
C ARG A 169 22.91 -37.54 -16.76
N ILE A 170 23.31 -38.73 -16.33
CA ILE A 170 24.72 -39.13 -16.19
C ILE A 170 25.08 -40.06 -17.35
N LYS A 171 26.11 -39.71 -18.12
CA LYS A 171 26.64 -40.55 -19.21
C LYS A 171 28.16 -40.46 -19.23
N GLY A 172 28.83 -41.60 -19.06
CA GLY A 172 30.29 -41.65 -18.96
C GLY A 172 30.80 -40.75 -17.83
N ARG A 173 31.69 -39.81 -18.15
CA ARG A 173 32.25 -38.81 -17.22
C ARG A 173 31.54 -37.45 -17.26
N THR A 174 30.29 -37.43 -17.75
CA THR A 174 29.49 -36.20 -17.90
C THR A 174 28.18 -36.33 -17.13
N ALA A 175 27.81 -35.28 -16.39
CA ALA A 175 26.52 -35.14 -15.73
C ALA A 175 25.83 -33.85 -16.18
N LYS A 176 24.55 -33.94 -16.56
CA LYS A 176 23.70 -32.80 -16.94
C LYS A 176 22.50 -32.75 -16.00
N PHE A 177 22.25 -31.58 -15.42
CA PHE A 177 21.14 -31.35 -14.50
C PHE A 177 20.22 -30.25 -15.05
N ARG A 178 18.93 -30.56 -15.17
CA ARG A 178 17.85 -29.58 -15.28
C ARG A 178 17.23 -29.42 -13.90
N PHE A 179 17.00 -28.18 -13.53
CA PHE A 179 16.42 -27.79 -12.26
C PHE A 179 15.62 -26.51 -12.45
N GLY A 180 14.72 -26.28 -11.52
CA GLY A 180 13.85 -25.12 -11.47
C GLY A 180 13.63 -24.67 -10.04
N ALA A 181 13.14 -23.44 -9.91
CA ALA A 181 12.63 -22.94 -8.65
C ALA A 181 11.19 -23.44 -8.46
N THR A 182 10.79 -23.66 -7.22
CA THR A 182 9.43 -24.05 -6.83
C THR A 182 8.88 -23.07 -5.81
N GLY A 183 7.56 -22.89 -5.81
CA GLY A 183 6.90 -21.90 -4.95
C GLY A 183 7.16 -20.48 -5.45
N ALA A 184 8.04 -19.74 -4.77
CA ALA A 184 8.31 -18.33 -5.06
C ALA A 184 9.22 -18.10 -6.28
N PRO A 185 9.21 -16.90 -6.89
CA PRO A 185 10.08 -16.57 -8.01
C PRO A 185 11.56 -16.50 -7.60
N ALA A 186 12.42 -17.07 -8.45
CA ALA A 186 13.86 -17.00 -8.31
C ALA A 186 14.47 -15.95 -9.25
N THR A 187 15.43 -15.18 -8.76
CA THR A 187 16.28 -14.26 -9.53
C THR A 187 17.56 -14.93 -10.05
N GLY A 188 17.88 -16.13 -9.54
CA GLY A 188 19.01 -16.92 -10.01
C GLY A 188 19.16 -18.25 -9.27
N PHE A 189 20.23 -18.98 -9.60
CA PHE A 189 20.59 -20.23 -8.94
C PHE A 189 22.06 -20.25 -8.58
N GLU A 190 22.37 -20.94 -7.49
CA GLU A 190 23.73 -21.34 -7.16
C GLU A 190 23.84 -22.85 -7.17
N CYS A 191 24.93 -23.33 -7.77
CA CYS A 191 25.26 -24.73 -7.85
C CYS A 191 26.56 -25.01 -7.12
N LYS A 192 26.63 -26.18 -6.50
CA LYS A 192 27.84 -26.74 -5.89
C LYS A 192 27.96 -28.20 -6.31
N LEU A 193 29.15 -28.60 -6.73
CA LEU A 193 29.48 -30.01 -6.97
C LEU A 193 30.46 -30.47 -5.90
N ASP A 194 30.12 -31.56 -5.22
CA ASP A 194 30.88 -32.16 -4.12
C ASP A 194 31.14 -31.14 -3.00
N GLY A 195 32.36 -31.06 -2.48
CA GLY A 195 32.76 -30.13 -1.42
C GLY A 195 33.04 -28.70 -1.86
N LYS A 196 32.90 -28.35 -3.15
CA LYS A 196 33.32 -27.05 -3.72
C LYS A 196 32.52 -25.85 -3.20
N THR A 197 32.89 -24.63 -3.56
CA THR A 197 32.11 -23.42 -3.21
C THR A 197 30.84 -23.31 -4.06
N TRP A 198 29.83 -22.61 -3.54
CA TRP A 198 28.65 -22.22 -4.29
C TRP A 198 29.04 -21.23 -5.40
N ARG A 199 28.52 -21.43 -6.61
CA ARG A 199 28.73 -20.53 -7.75
C ARG A 199 27.43 -20.34 -8.51
N LYS A 200 27.20 -19.13 -9.03
CA LYS A 200 26.07 -18.84 -9.92
C LYS A 200 26.05 -19.82 -11.10
N CYS A 201 24.87 -20.34 -11.43
CA CYS A 201 24.66 -21.28 -12.52
C CYS A 201 23.27 -21.09 -13.14
N SER A 202 23.06 -21.67 -14.33
CA SER A 202 21.80 -21.63 -15.07
C SER A 202 21.36 -23.04 -15.44
N SER A 203 20.05 -23.28 -15.48
CA SER A 203 19.49 -24.55 -15.93
C SER A 203 19.45 -24.61 -17.46
N PRO A 204 19.94 -25.67 -18.13
CA PRO A 204 20.62 -26.83 -17.56
C PRO A 204 22.13 -26.60 -17.28
N SER A 205 22.62 -27.11 -16.15
CA SER A 205 24.06 -27.15 -15.84
C SER A 205 24.71 -28.45 -16.33
N ILE A 206 25.89 -28.34 -16.94
CA ILE A 206 26.66 -29.48 -17.46
C ILE A 206 28.04 -29.55 -16.81
N TYR A 207 28.36 -30.70 -16.22
CA TYR A 207 29.67 -31.00 -15.65
C TYR A 207 30.35 -32.11 -16.47
N ARG A 208 31.61 -31.86 -16.88
CA ARG A 208 32.41 -32.76 -17.71
C ARG A 208 33.65 -33.23 -16.95
N HIS A 209 34.30 -34.26 -17.48
CA HIS A 209 35.56 -34.82 -16.97
C HIS A 209 35.53 -35.25 -15.50
N LEU A 210 34.35 -35.60 -14.99
CA LEU A 210 34.16 -36.03 -13.61
C LEU A 210 35.01 -37.28 -13.31
N ALA A 211 35.67 -37.30 -12.16
CA ALA A 211 36.46 -38.45 -11.72
C ALA A 211 35.56 -39.68 -11.51
N ALA A 212 36.13 -40.88 -11.52
CA ALA A 212 35.37 -42.06 -11.12
C ALA A 212 35.17 -42.03 -9.60
N GLY A 213 33.95 -42.21 -9.12
CA GLY A 213 33.64 -42.08 -7.71
C GLY A 213 32.21 -41.63 -7.45
N ARG A 214 31.89 -41.44 -6.16
CA ARG A 214 30.64 -40.83 -5.71
C ARG A 214 30.75 -39.32 -5.84
N HIS A 215 29.67 -38.68 -6.27
CA HIS A 215 29.53 -37.25 -6.42
C HIS A 215 28.19 -36.78 -5.85
N ALA A 216 28.16 -35.53 -5.42
CA ALA A 216 26.97 -34.88 -4.88
C ALA A 216 26.79 -33.51 -5.54
N PHE A 217 25.78 -33.39 -6.41
CA PHE A 217 25.37 -32.10 -6.97
C PHE A 217 24.33 -31.46 -6.05
N ARG A 218 24.53 -30.20 -5.68
CA ARG A 218 23.55 -29.39 -4.94
C ARG A 218 23.22 -28.13 -5.71
N VAL A 219 21.95 -27.74 -5.70
CA VAL A 219 21.47 -26.49 -6.30
C VAL A 219 20.48 -25.81 -5.37
N ARG A 220 20.58 -24.47 -5.27
CA ARG A 220 19.68 -23.62 -4.49
C ARG A 220 19.24 -22.42 -5.32
N ALA A 221 17.96 -22.10 -5.27
CA ALA A 221 17.39 -20.90 -5.86
C ALA A 221 17.69 -19.68 -4.98
N ILE A 222 17.97 -18.55 -5.63
CA ILE A 222 18.08 -17.23 -5.00
C ILE A 222 16.81 -16.47 -5.37
N GLY A 223 16.11 -15.90 -4.39
CA GLY A 223 14.98 -15.00 -4.60
C GLY A 223 15.21 -13.66 -3.91
N ALA A 224 14.25 -12.74 -4.09
CA ALA A 224 14.30 -11.41 -3.49
C ALA A 224 14.34 -11.44 -1.94
N ALA A 225 13.74 -12.47 -1.34
CA ALA A 225 13.65 -12.64 0.12
C ALA A 225 14.78 -13.47 0.74
N GLY A 226 15.69 -14.00 -0.06
CA GLY A 226 16.77 -14.87 0.40
C GLY A 226 17.03 -16.07 -0.50
N THR A 227 17.95 -16.92 -0.05
CA THR A 227 18.37 -18.12 -0.78
C THR A 227 17.77 -19.37 -0.14
N ASP A 228 17.37 -20.35 -0.94
CA ASP A 228 16.84 -21.64 -0.47
C ASP A 228 17.77 -22.26 0.58
N ALA A 229 17.24 -22.41 1.80
CA ALA A 229 17.95 -23.00 2.93
C ALA A 229 18.02 -24.54 2.84
N THR A 230 17.24 -25.14 1.94
CA THR A 230 17.15 -26.59 1.69
C THR A 230 17.56 -26.94 0.24
N PRO A 231 18.86 -26.80 -0.13
CA PRO A 231 19.28 -27.06 -1.50
C PRO A 231 18.93 -28.47 -1.98
N ALA A 232 18.40 -28.56 -3.20
CA ALA A 232 18.13 -29.84 -3.84
C ALA A 232 19.44 -30.61 -4.05
N LEU A 233 19.49 -31.85 -3.59
CA LEU A 233 20.66 -32.73 -3.65
C LEU A 233 20.42 -33.89 -4.63
N ARG A 234 21.37 -34.10 -5.54
CA ARG A 234 21.48 -35.34 -6.31
C ARG A 234 22.83 -35.99 -6.12
N GLU A 235 22.81 -37.15 -5.47
CA GLU A 235 23.95 -38.06 -5.42
C GLU A 235 23.99 -38.95 -6.67
N PHE A 236 25.19 -39.17 -7.19
CA PHE A 236 25.41 -40.04 -8.35
C PHE A 236 26.81 -40.64 -8.32
N ARG A 237 27.03 -41.68 -9.13
CA ARG A 237 28.33 -42.33 -9.27
C ARG A 237 28.79 -42.27 -10.71
N ILE A 238 30.05 -41.92 -10.90
CA ILE A 238 30.75 -42.08 -12.17
C ILE A 238 31.51 -43.39 -12.09
N HIS A 239 31.12 -44.33 -12.95
CA HIS A 239 31.82 -45.60 -13.08
C HIS A 239 33.10 -45.41 -13.89
N ARG A 240 34.13 -46.19 -13.56
CA ARG A 240 35.27 -46.31 -14.47
C ARG A 240 34.76 -46.84 -15.80
N PRO A 241 35.21 -46.31 -16.95
CA PRO A 241 34.88 -46.92 -18.22
C PRO A 241 35.32 -48.38 -18.15
N HIS A 242 34.39 -49.29 -18.37
CA HIS A 242 34.73 -50.70 -18.52
C HIS A 242 35.69 -50.77 -19.71
N ARG A 243 36.94 -51.20 -19.46
CA ARG A 243 37.76 -51.70 -20.55
C ARG A 243 37.00 -52.90 -21.09
N HIS A 244 36.39 -52.77 -22.26
CA HIS A 244 36.07 -53.96 -23.03
C HIS A 244 37.39 -54.70 -23.16
N ARG A 245 37.49 -55.87 -22.52
CA ARG A 245 38.58 -56.80 -22.81
C ARG A 245 38.45 -57.04 -24.31
N HIS A 246 39.37 -56.51 -25.09
CA HIS A 246 39.61 -57.02 -26.43
C HIS A 246 39.86 -58.51 -26.24
N ARG A 247 38.89 -59.32 -26.68
CA ARG A 247 39.05 -60.75 -26.80
C ARG A 247 40.06 -60.90 -27.93
N ALA A 248 41.33 -61.05 -27.56
CA ALA A 248 42.35 -61.50 -28.48
C ALA A 248 41.89 -62.87 -29.00
N GLY A 249 41.58 -62.93 -30.28
CA GLY A 249 41.51 -64.17 -31.05
C GLY A 249 42.88 -64.45 -31.63
#